data_AF-A0A1E3Y7T8-F1
#
_entry.id   AF-A0A1E3Y7T8-F1
#
_cell.length_a   1.000
_cell.length_b   1.000
_cell.length_c   1.000
_cell.angle_alpha   90.00
_cell.angle_beta   90.00
_cell.angle_gamma   90.00
#
_symmetry.space_group_name_H-M   'P 1'
#
loop_
_entity.id
_entity.type
_entity.pdbx_description
1 polymer ?
#
loop_
_entity_poly.entity_id
_entity_poly.type
_entity_poly.pdbx_seq_one_letter_code
_entity_poly.pdbx_strand_id
1 'polypeptide(L)'
;MTPEAKARQTIDALLTAAGWHVCSVADANIHAAMGVAIREFPLNAGFGYADYLLYVNGKACGVIEAKKEGATLTGVELQSSRYAKGLPTTLPAWSRPLPFVWESTGVETHLTNGLDPEPRARSVFAFFRPELLVQWLALLPPTMNGNGVSEPPSTFLARMRNMPKLVTKWGSGGAHYQLWPAQIGAITNLEKSLAANKPKALIQMATGSGKTFTSIGFIYRLIKFGGARRVLFLVDRGNLARQTKKEFDAYASPYNNYKFGEEYIVQHLQGGHIDTSARVVICEVEAAINANLQRAQALR
;
A
#
# COMPACT_ATOMS: atom_id res chain seq x y z
N MET A 1 -2.84 17.65 -30.48
CA MET A 1 -2.72 17.34 -29.04
C MET A 1 -1.32 16.84 -28.78
N THR A 2 -0.59 17.41 -27.81
CA THR A 2 0.77 16.95 -27.50
C THR A 2 0.73 15.55 -26.86
N PRO A 3 1.81 14.75 -26.95
CA PRO A 3 1.88 13.45 -26.27
C PRO A 3 1.61 13.53 -24.76
N GLU A 4 2.02 14.63 -24.14
CA GLU A 4 1.78 14.91 -22.71
C GLU A 4 0.31 15.24 -22.42
N ALA A 5 -0.35 16.03 -23.29
CA ALA A 5 -1.79 16.27 -23.17
C ALA A 5 -2.60 14.98 -23.33
N LYS A 6 -2.18 14.05 -24.19
CA LYS A 6 -2.78 12.71 -24.30
C LYS A 6 -2.58 11.89 -23.02
N ALA A 7 -1.38 11.90 -22.44
CA ALA A 7 -1.12 11.24 -21.16
C ALA A 7 -2.00 11.81 -20.03
N ARG A 8 -2.19 13.14 -19.98
CA ARG A 8 -3.08 13.79 -19.01
C ARG A 8 -4.53 13.32 -19.13
N GLN A 9 -5.07 13.10 -20.34
CA GLN A 9 -6.42 12.55 -20.50
C GLN A 9 -6.57 11.16 -19.87
N THR A 10 -5.57 10.29 -20.06
CA THR A 10 -5.56 8.97 -19.42
C THR A 10 -5.43 9.10 -17.89
N ILE A 11 -4.59 10.01 -17.40
CA ILE A 11 -4.43 10.28 -15.96
C ILE A 11 -5.76 10.79 -15.35
N ASP A 12 -6.46 11.70 -16.01
CA ASP A 12 -7.78 12.21 -15.59
C ASP A 12 -8.77 11.06 -15.41
N ALA A 13 -8.84 10.14 -16.38
CA ALA A 13 -9.70 8.97 -16.31
C ALA A 13 -9.32 8.03 -15.15
N LEU A 14 -8.03 7.78 -14.96
CA LEU A 14 -7.53 6.92 -13.87
C LEU A 14 -7.78 7.54 -12.49
N LEU A 15 -7.61 8.85 -12.33
CA LEU A 15 -7.92 9.58 -11.11
C LEU A 15 -9.42 9.54 -10.80
N THR A 16 -10.25 9.80 -11.81
CA THR A 16 -11.72 9.72 -11.68
C THR A 16 -12.16 8.32 -11.27
N ALA A 17 -11.61 7.28 -11.90
CA ALA A 17 -11.88 5.88 -11.55
C ALA A 17 -11.41 5.52 -10.12
N ALA A 18 -10.37 6.20 -9.61
CA ALA A 18 -9.94 6.08 -8.22
C ALA A 18 -10.78 6.92 -7.23
N GLY A 19 -11.77 7.68 -7.71
CA GLY A 19 -12.69 8.47 -6.89
C GLY A 19 -12.24 9.91 -6.63
N TRP A 20 -11.30 10.44 -7.42
CA TRP A 20 -10.90 11.85 -7.32
C TRP A 20 -11.83 12.76 -8.11
N HIS A 21 -12.12 13.94 -7.56
CA HIS A 21 -12.72 15.02 -8.33
C HIS A 21 -11.61 15.78 -9.08
N VAL A 22 -11.58 15.66 -10.41
CA VAL A 22 -10.56 16.31 -11.26
C VAL A 22 -11.12 17.62 -11.82
N CYS A 23 -10.41 18.74 -11.60
CA CYS A 23 -10.83 20.06 -12.05
C CYS A 23 -9.65 20.91 -12.55
N SER A 24 -9.94 22.03 -13.22
CA SER A 24 -8.95 23.05 -13.58
C SER A 24 -8.76 24.05 -12.43
N VAL A 25 -7.74 24.91 -12.50
CA VAL A 25 -7.58 26.02 -11.54
C VAL A 25 -8.76 27.01 -11.61
N ALA A 26 -9.34 27.23 -12.79
CA ALA A 26 -10.46 28.16 -12.98
C ALA A 26 -11.73 27.70 -12.25
N ASP A 27 -11.93 26.39 -12.14
CA ASP A 27 -13.09 25.76 -11.51
C ASP A 27 -12.75 25.17 -10.13
N ALA A 28 -11.60 25.55 -9.56
CA ALA A 28 -11.06 24.88 -8.39
C ALA A 28 -11.94 25.07 -7.15
N ASN A 29 -12.45 23.96 -6.64
CA ASN A 29 -13.09 23.88 -5.33
C ASN A 29 -12.47 22.72 -4.53
N ILE A 30 -11.56 23.05 -3.60
CA ILE A 30 -10.85 22.07 -2.75
C ILE A 30 -11.76 21.32 -1.78
N HIS A 31 -13.03 21.73 -1.67
CA HIS A 31 -14.06 21.10 -0.84
C HIS A 31 -15.14 20.38 -1.68
N ALA A 32 -14.99 20.29 -3.01
CA ALA A 32 -15.95 19.62 -3.89
C ALA A 32 -16.11 18.12 -3.61
N ALA A 33 -15.06 17.47 -3.09
CA ALA A 33 -15.06 16.07 -2.69
C ALA A 33 -14.00 15.83 -1.60
N MET A 34 -13.95 14.61 -1.06
CA MET A 34 -12.89 14.21 -0.13
C MET A 34 -11.51 14.36 -0.79
N GLY A 35 -11.35 13.90 -2.03
CA GLY A 35 -10.13 14.05 -2.82
C GLY A 35 -10.37 14.91 -4.05
N VAL A 36 -9.55 15.95 -4.22
CA VAL A 36 -9.60 16.88 -5.36
C VAL A 36 -8.23 16.93 -6.02
N ALA A 37 -8.19 16.75 -7.34
CA ALA A 37 -7.00 16.89 -8.17
C ALA A 37 -7.15 18.12 -9.06
N ILE A 38 -6.34 19.15 -8.81
CA ILE A 38 -6.36 20.40 -9.60
C ILE A 38 -5.26 20.32 -10.65
N ARG A 39 -5.64 20.41 -11.92
CA ARG A 39 -4.73 20.39 -13.08
C ARG A 39 -3.97 21.70 -13.23
N GLU A 40 -2.75 21.63 -13.75
CA GLU A 40 -1.92 22.77 -14.18
C GLU A 40 -1.81 23.86 -13.10
N PHE A 41 -1.51 23.44 -11.87
CA PHE A 41 -1.50 24.33 -10.71
C PHE A 41 -0.27 25.26 -10.73
N PRO A 42 -0.44 26.60 -10.66
CA PRO A 42 0.67 27.54 -10.68
C PRO A 42 1.49 27.49 -9.39
N LEU A 43 2.82 27.44 -9.54
CA LEU A 43 3.76 27.58 -8.44
C LEU A 43 4.25 29.03 -8.33
N ASN A 44 4.96 29.32 -7.25
CA ASN A 44 5.68 30.57 -7.05
C ASN A 44 6.57 30.90 -8.26
N ALA A 45 6.82 32.18 -8.49
CA ALA A 45 7.62 32.67 -9.61
C ALA A 45 8.97 31.92 -9.70
N GLY A 46 9.31 31.47 -10.92
CA GLY A 46 10.52 30.69 -11.19
C GLY A 46 10.38 29.17 -11.04
N PHE A 47 9.25 28.66 -10.54
CA PHE A 47 9.03 27.21 -10.36
C PHE A 47 8.07 26.59 -11.39
N GLY A 48 7.37 27.41 -12.19
CA GLY A 48 6.46 26.95 -13.24
C GLY A 48 5.13 26.43 -12.69
N TYR A 49 4.69 25.27 -13.16
CA TYR A 49 3.42 24.64 -12.79
C TYR A 49 3.65 23.19 -12.33
N ALA A 50 2.76 22.68 -11.47
CA ALA A 50 2.58 21.25 -11.21
C ALA A 50 1.50 20.71 -12.16
N ASP A 51 1.66 19.51 -12.72
CA ASP A 51 0.63 18.94 -13.59
C ASP A 51 -0.67 18.69 -12.83
N TYR A 52 -0.55 18.16 -11.60
CA TYR A 52 -1.66 18.05 -10.67
C TYR A 52 -1.21 18.38 -9.25
N LEU A 53 -2.01 19.18 -8.54
CA LEU A 53 -1.94 19.33 -7.10
C LEU A 53 -3.10 18.58 -6.44
N LEU A 54 -2.77 17.68 -5.52
CA LEU A 54 -3.74 16.81 -4.85
C LEU A 54 -4.10 17.34 -3.47
N TYR A 55 -5.40 17.48 -3.24
CA TYR A 55 -5.99 17.82 -1.96
C TYR A 55 -6.78 16.65 -1.41
N VAL A 56 -6.68 16.48 -0.10
CA VAL A 56 -7.54 15.59 0.66
C VAL A 56 -8.09 16.33 1.87
N ASN A 57 -9.40 16.34 2.04
CA ASN A 57 -10.10 17.10 3.09
C ASN A 57 -9.69 18.59 3.09
N GLY A 58 -9.63 19.22 1.91
CA GLY A 58 -9.32 20.65 1.76
C GLY A 58 -7.87 21.04 2.05
N LYS A 59 -6.95 20.08 2.25
CA LYS A 59 -5.51 20.35 2.44
C LYS A 59 -4.68 19.59 1.41
N ALA A 60 -3.69 20.27 0.82
CA ALA A 60 -2.77 19.64 -0.11
C ALA A 60 -1.97 18.52 0.57
N CYS A 61 -1.82 17.40 -0.12
CA CYS A 61 -1.09 16.23 0.36
C CYS A 61 -0.11 15.65 -0.67
N GLY A 62 -0.20 16.05 -1.93
CA GLY A 62 0.71 15.50 -2.95
C GLY A 62 0.62 16.17 -4.30
N VAL A 63 1.49 15.73 -5.20
CA VAL A 63 1.59 16.21 -6.58
C VAL A 63 1.70 15.04 -7.54
N ILE A 64 1.22 15.21 -8.76
CA ILE A 64 1.45 14.26 -9.86
C ILE A 64 2.19 15.02 -10.95
N GLU A 65 3.26 14.41 -11.46
CA GLU A 65 3.95 14.83 -12.67
C GLU A 65 3.56 13.92 -13.83
N ALA A 66 2.95 14.51 -14.85
CA ALA A 66 2.64 13.84 -16.10
C ALA A 66 3.90 13.80 -16.99
N LYS A 67 4.15 12.65 -17.60
CA LYS A 67 5.20 12.46 -18.59
C LYS A 67 4.59 11.93 -19.87
N LYS A 68 5.24 12.18 -21.00
CA LYS A 68 4.88 11.53 -22.26
C LYS A 68 5.03 10.01 -22.16
N GLU A 69 4.18 9.28 -22.86
CA GLU A 69 4.28 7.82 -22.99
C GLU A 69 5.68 7.40 -23.50
N GLY A 70 6.23 6.33 -22.92
CA GLY A 70 7.58 5.84 -23.21
C GLY A 70 8.73 6.61 -22.56
N ALA A 71 8.45 7.68 -21.79
CA ALA A 71 9.49 8.33 -20.98
C ALA A 71 9.84 7.49 -19.75
N THR A 72 11.13 7.38 -19.45
CA THR A 72 11.60 6.76 -18.20
C THR A 72 11.19 7.60 -17.01
N LEU A 73 10.49 7.01 -16.06
CA LEU A 73 10.19 7.61 -14.76
C LEU A 73 11.42 7.51 -13.85
N THR A 74 12.24 8.57 -13.79
CA THR A 74 13.45 8.64 -12.96
C THR A 74 13.21 9.39 -11.65
N GLY A 75 13.97 9.02 -10.61
CA GLY A 75 13.67 9.28 -9.20
C GLY A 75 13.39 10.73 -8.76
N VAL A 76 12.71 10.78 -7.61
CA VAL A 76 12.03 11.91 -6.96
C VAL A 76 12.91 13.03 -6.38
N GLU A 77 14.24 12.87 -6.35
CA GLU A 77 15.13 13.81 -5.66
C GLU A 77 15.12 15.23 -6.26
N LEU A 78 15.08 15.37 -7.60
CA LEU A 78 15.05 16.67 -8.27
C LEU A 78 13.69 17.38 -8.11
N GLN A 79 12.59 16.64 -8.13
CA GLN A 79 11.23 17.18 -8.09
C GLN A 79 10.79 17.58 -6.68
N SER A 80 11.24 16.85 -5.64
CA SER A 80 10.90 17.16 -4.24
C SER A 80 11.36 18.57 -3.83
N SER A 81 12.54 18.99 -4.30
CA SER A 81 13.06 20.33 -4.02
C SER A 81 12.27 21.44 -4.72
N ARG A 82 11.78 21.18 -5.95
CA ARG A 82 10.96 22.09 -6.74
C ARG A 82 9.64 22.38 -6.03
N TYR A 83 8.90 21.36 -5.60
CA TYR A 83 7.60 21.55 -4.94
C TYR A 83 7.74 22.02 -3.49
N ALA A 84 8.76 21.57 -2.77
CA ALA A 84 9.02 22.05 -1.40
C ALA A 84 9.19 23.57 -1.33
N LYS A 85 9.80 24.18 -2.35
CA LYS A 85 10.04 25.63 -2.44
C LYS A 85 9.02 26.38 -3.30
N GLY A 86 8.48 25.72 -4.33
CA GLY A 86 7.59 26.32 -5.31
C GLY A 86 6.13 26.45 -4.86
N LEU A 87 5.68 25.69 -3.86
CA LEU A 87 4.29 25.79 -3.40
C LEU A 87 4.07 27.09 -2.61
N PRO A 88 3.01 27.87 -2.91
CA PRO A 88 2.65 29.06 -2.11
C PRO A 88 2.55 28.72 -0.63
N THR A 89 3.17 29.51 0.24
CA THR A 89 3.24 29.22 1.69
C THR A 89 1.89 29.34 2.39
N THR A 90 0.99 30.18 1.87
CA THR A 90 -0.36 30.42 2.39
C THR A 90 -1.34 29.28 2.11
N LEU A 91 -0.98 28.36 1.22
CA LEU A 91 -1.85 27.26 0.80
C LEU A 91 -2.02 26.21 1.93
N PRO A 92 -3.25 25.78 2.24
CA PRO A 92 -3.50 24.75 3.25
C PRO A 92 -2.85 23.41 2.85
N ALA A 93 -1.98 22.89 3.69
CA ALA A 93 -1.27 21.63 3.45
C ALA A 93 -1.28 20.74 4.70
N TRP A 94 -1.28 19.43 4.51
CA TRP A 94 -1.15 18.46 5.61
C TRP A 94 0.26 18.46 6.20
N SER A 95 1.26 18.56 5.35
CA SER A 95 2.68 18.64 5.72
C SER A 95 3.44 19.33 4.61
N ARG A 96 4.60 19.91 4.94
CA ARG A 96 5.55 20.47 3.98
C ARG A 96 6.94 19.88 4.29
N PRO A 97 7.62 19.25 3.32
CA PRO A 97 7.18 19.01 1.93
C PRO A 97 5.93 18.12 1.85
N LEU A 98 5.20 18.20 0.73
CA LEU A 98 4.02 17.36 0.52
C LEU A 98 4.43 15.88 0.49
N PRO A 99 3.76 15.00 1.25
CA PRO A 99 4.25 13.64 1.47
C PRO A 99 4.09 12.71 0.27
N PHE A 100 3.21 12.97 -0.68
CA PHE A 100 2.96 12.03 -1.77
C PHE A 100 3.34 12.62 -3.13
N VAL A 101 4.29 11.99 -3.81
CA VAL A 101 4.76 12.40 -5.13
C VAL A 101 4.50 11.27 -6.11
N TRP A 102 3.73 11.54 -7.15
CA TRP A 102 3.51 10.61 -8.24
C TRP A 102 4.17 11.08 -9.52
N GLU A 103 4.58 10.12 -10.33
CA GLU A 103 5.00 10.34 -11.70
C GLU A 103 4.22 9.36 -12.57
N SER A 104 3.61 9.84 -13.66
CA SER A 104 2.76 8.98 -14.48
C SER A 104 2.88 9.31 -15.95
N THR A 105 2.95 8.26 -16.79
CA THR A 105 2.79 8.37 -18.24
C THR A 105 1.36 8.12 -18.71
N GLY A 106 0.44 7.86 -17.78
CA GLY A 106 -0.88 7.30 -18.05
C GLY A 106 -0.87 5.77 -18.27
N VAL A 107 0.30 5.17 -18.54
CA VAL A 107 0.48 3.71 -18.66
C VAL A 107 1.21 3.16 -17.44
N GLU A 108 2.30 3.82 -17.05
CA GLU A 108 3.07 3.50 -15.85
C GLU A 108 2.87 4.60 -14.82
N THR A 109 2.75 4.22 -13.55
CA THR A 109 2.63 5.17 -12.45
C THR A 109 3.57 4.77 -11.32
N HIS A 110 4.41 5.71 -10.90
CA HIS A 110 5.26 5.60 -9.72
C HIS A 110 4.70 6.45 -8.59
N LEU A 111 4.88 5.98 -7.36
CA LEU A 111 4.62 6.74 -6.14
C LEU A 111 5.88 6.76 -5.29
N THR A 112 6.21 7.92 -4.74
CA THR A 112 7.07 8.07 -3.57
C THR A 112 6.25 8.57 -2.39
N ASN A 113 6.29 7.80 -1.30
CA ASN A 113 5.70 8.18 -0.03
C ASN A 113 6.77 8.77 0.88
N GLY A 114 6.80 10.08 0.99
CA GLY A 114 7.68 10.85 1.86
C GLY A 114 7.48 10.63 3.36
N LEU A 115 6.43 9.90 3.77
CA LEU A 115 6.27 9.46 5.16
C LEU A 115 7.13 8.23 5.50
N ASP A 116 7.63 7.51 4.49
CA ASP A 116 8.51 6.37 4.72
C ASP A 116 9.87 6.85 5.28
N PRO A 117 10.54 6.08 6.16
CA PRO A 117 11.84 6.47 6.73
C PRO A 117 12.95 6.56 5.68
N GLU A 118 12.76 5.91 4.53
CA GLU A 118 13.60 6.03 3.35
C GLU A 118 12.68 6.05 2.13
N PRO A 119 12.17 7.24 1.74
CA PRO A 119 11.27 7.38 0.61
C PRO A 119 11.93 6.93 -0.69
N ARG A 120 11.20 6.16 -1.50
CA ARG A 120 11.64 5.80 -2.85
C ARG A 120 10.48 5.72 -3.81
N ALA A 121 10.78 5.93 -5.09
CA ALA A 121 9.85 5.65 -6.16
C ALA A 121 9.58 4.14 -6.24
N ARG A 122 8.30 3.79 -6.33
CA ARG A 122 7.84 2.42 -6.58
C ARG A 122 6.70 2.42 -7.58
N SER A 123 6.71 1.44 -8.47
CA SER A 123 5.59 1.19 -9.37
C SER A 123 4.34 0.82 -8.57
N VAL A 124 3.23 1.48 -8.92
CA VAL A 124 1.90 1.21 -8.39
C VAL A 124 0.96 0.94 -9.55
N PHE A 125 0.05 0.00 -9.35
CA PHE A 125 -0.90 -0.40 -10.39
C PHE A 125 -1.94 0.68 -10.71
N ALA A 126 -2.30 1.50 -9.73
CA ALA A 126 -3.33 2.53 -9.87
C ALA A 126 -3.06 3.70 -8.92
N PHE A 127 -3.64 4.86 -9.23
CA PHE A 127 -3.81 5.91 -8.24
C PHE A 127 -4.63 5.40 -7.07
N PHE A 128 -4.25 5.80 -5.86
CA PHE A 128 -4.92 5.38 -4.66
C PHE A 128 -6.17 6.23 -4.43
N ARG A 129 -7.20 5.62 -3.84
CA ARG A 129 -8.39 6.35 -3.44
C ARG A 129 -8.04 7.37 -2.35
N PRO A 130 -8.69 8.55 -2.31
CA PRO A 130 -8.41 9.59 -1.31
C PRO A 130 -8.43 9.09 0.14
N GLU A 131 -9.33 8.16 0.47
CA GLU A 131 -9.49 7.60 1.82
C GLU A 131 -8.21 6.91 2.31
N LEU A 132 -7.45 6.27 1.41
CA LEU A 132 -6.18 5.63 1.78
C LEU A 132 -5.13 6.68 2.16
N LEU A 133 -5.10 7.80 1.46
CA LEU A 133 -4.17 8.88 1.77
C LEU A 133 -4.52 9.55 3.10
N VAL A 134 -5.81 9.76 3.42
CA VAL A 134 -6.23 10.22 4.76
C VAL A 134 -5.65 9.31 5.85
N GLN A 135 -5.76 8.00 5.66
CA GLN A 135 -5.29 7.02 6.64
C GLN A 135 -3.76 7.03 6.79
N TRP A 136 -3.02 7.30 5.72
CA TRP A 136 -1.57 7.47 5.79
C TRP A 136 -1.16 8.81 6.39
N LEU A 137 -1.92 9.87 6.15
CA LEU A 137 -1.67 11.18 6.76
C LEU A 137 -1.92 11.15 8.27
N ALA A 138 -2.80 10.26 8.77
CA ALA A 138 -2.96 10.00 10.19
C ALA A 138 -1.71 9.37 10.87
N LEU A 139 -0.71 8.94 10.08
CA LEU A 139 0.60 8.52 10.59
C LEU A 139 1.53 9.70 10.90
N LEU A 140 1.19 10.92 10.45
CA LEU A 140 1.92 12.10 10.87
C LEU A 140 1.79 12.24 12.40
N PRO A 141 2.86 12.63 13.10
CA PRO A 141 2.78 12.83 14.54
C PRO A 141 1.66 13.84 14.84
N PRO A 142 0.77 13.54 15.79
CA PRO A 142 -0.24 14.51 16.19
C PRO A 142 0.47 15.78 16.65
N THR A 143 -0.10 16.94 16.33
CA THR A 143 0.30 18.19 17.00
C THR A 143 0.13 17.96 18.51
N MET A 144 1.25 17.87 19.22
CA MET A 144 1.37 17.45 20.63
C MET A 144 0.16 17.86 21.47
N ASN A 145 -0.63 16.88 21.91
CA ASN A 145 -1.61 16.98 23.00
C ASN A 145 -2.05 15.56 23.37
N GLY A 146 -1.24 14.84 24.16
CA GLY A 146 -1.65 13.54 24.72
C GLY A 146 -0.49 12.73 25.28
N ASN A 147 -0.40 12.67 26.60
CA ASN A 147 0.51 11.79 27.36
C ASN A 147 0.00 10.35 27.38
N GLY A 148 0.10 9.64 26.24
CA GLY A 148 -0.17 8.22 26.16
C GLY A 148 0.99 7.47 25.54
N VAL A 149 1.49 6.44 26.23
CA VAL A 149 2.48 5.49 25.69
C VAL A 149 1.77 4.54 24.72
N SER A 150 1.35 5.06 23.57
CA SER A 150 0.97 4.25 22.40
C SER A 150 2.10 4.37 21.40
N GLU A 151 2.53 3.25 20.79
CA GLU A 151 3.47 3.31 19.67
C GLU A 151 2.95 4.30 18.62
N PRO A 152 3.77 5.25 18.15
CA PRO A 152 3.32 6.22 17.17
C PRO A 152 2.90 5.52 15.88
N PRO A 153 1.79 5.93 15.26
CA PRO A 153 1.36 5.36 14.00
C PRO A 153 2.48 5.54 12.97
N SER A 154 2.93 4.44 12.37
CA SER A 154 4.09 4.42 11.46
C SER A 154 3.78 3.71 10.14
N THR A 155 4.54 4.06 9.10
CA THR A 155 4.40 3.43 7.78
C THR A 155 4.79 1.96 7.80
N PHE A 156 4.38 1.21 6.76
CA PHE A 156 4.75 -0.19 6.62
C PHE A 156 6.27 -0.40 6.70
N LEU A 157 7.07 0.40 6.01
CA LEU A 157 8.53 0.25 6.02
C LEU A 157 9.12 0.53 7.41
N ALA A 158 8.62 1.55 8.11
CA ALA A 158 9.02 1.84 9.49
C ALA A 158 8.68 0.68 10.44
N ARG A 159 7.49 0.08 10.31
CA ARG A 159 7.10 -1.12 11.08
C ARG A 159 7.98 -2.32 10.77
N MET A 160 8.28 -2.57 9.50
CA MET A 160 9.15 -3.68 9.09
C MET A 160 10.57 -3.55 9.66
N ARG A 161 11.10 -2.33 9.79
CA ARG A 161 12.41 -2.08 10.43
C ARG A 161 12.40 -2.28 11.94
N ASN A 162 11.23 -2.25 12.57
CA ASN A 162 11.04 -2.37 14.01
C ASN A 162 10.20 -3.60 14.38
N MET A 163 10.27 -4.67 13.59
CA MET A 163 9.53 -5.91 13.87
C MET A 163 10.00 -6.52 15.22
N PRO A 164 9.07 -6.96 16.08
CA PRO A 164 9.45 -7.64 17.31
C PRO A 164 10.15 -8.97 17.00
N LYS A 165 10.98 -9.46 17.92
CA LYS A 165 11.69 -10.74 17.75
C LYS A 165 10.71 -11.87 17.38
N LEU A 166 11.13 -12.74 16.46
CA LEU A 166 10.36 -13.91 16.06
C LEU A 166 10.25 -14.89 17.24
N VAL A 167 9.03 -15.21 17.65
CA VAL A 167 8.77 -16.27 18.62
C VAL A 167 8.92 -17.61 17.90
N THR A 168 9.83 -18.45 18.39
CA THR A 168 10.17 -19.73 17.74
C THR A 168 9.61 -20.94 18.47
N LYS A 169 9.16 -20.79 19.71
CA LYS A 169 8.49 -21.81 20.53
C LYS A 169 7.36 -21.15 21.31
N TRP A 170 6.19 -21.78 21.34
CA TRP A 170 5.01 -21.26 22.06
C TRP A 170 4.02 -22.39 22.36
N GLY A 171 2.94 -22.04 23.06
CA GLY A 171 1.87 -22.94 23.45
C GLY A 171 1.51 -22.81 24.93
N SER A 172 0.28 -23.14 25.27
CA SER A 172 -0.27 -23.11 26.63
C SER A 172 -1.22 -24.31 26.81
N GLY A 173 -1.51 -24.68 28.06
CA GLY A 173 -2.47 -25.75 28.35
C GLY A 173 -2.10 -27.13 27.78
N GLY A 174 -0.79 -27.45 27.69
CA GLY A 174 -0.29 -28.72 27.16
C GLY A 174 -0.06 -28.75 25.64
N ALA A 175 -0.46 -27.71 24.91
CA ALA A 175 -0.06 -27.55 23.51
C ALA A 175 1.38 -27.04 23.42
N HIS A 176 2.17 -27.58 22.49
CA HIS A 176 3.56 -27.19 22.26
C HIS A 176 3.82 -27.04 20.76
N TYR A 177 4.24 -25.84 20.35
CA TYR A 177 4.57 -25.49 18.98
C TYR A 177 6.01 -25.02 18.89
N GLN A 178 6.70 -25.40 17.81
CA GLN A 178 8.07 -24.98 17.55
C GLN A 178 8.31 -24.80 16.06
N LEU A 179 8.91 -23.67 15.68
CA LEU A 179 9.42 -23.45 14.33
C LEU A 179 10.67 -24.29 14.07
N TRP A 180 10.74 -24.88 12.88
CA TRP A 180 11.96 -25.54 12.42
C TRP A 180 13.00 -24.52 11.96
N PRO A 181 14.32 -24.85 11.99
CA PRO A 181 15.38 -23.95 11.55
C PRO A 181 15.14 -23.34 10.15
N ALA A 182 14.66 -24.15 9.20
CA ALA A 182 14.34 -23.68 7.85
C ALA A 182 13.21 -22.63 7.83
N GLN A 183 12.21 -22.77 8.69
CA GLN A 183 11.07 -21.85 8.80
C GLN A 183 11.51 -20.53 9.46
N ILE A 184 12.34 -20.62 10.51
CA ILE A 184 12.96 -19.45 11.16
C ILE A 184 13.78 -18.67 10.14
N GLY A 185 14.63 -19.37 9.37
CA GLY A 185 15.44 -18.77 8.32
C GLY A 185 14.60 -18.09 7.23
N ALA A 186 13.53 -18.74 6.76
CA ALA A 186 12.62 -18.18 5.77
C ALA A 186 11.95 -16.89 6.26
N ILE A 187 11.32 -16.91 7.44
CA ILE A 187 10.61 -15.75 8.01
C ILE A 187 11.59 -14.59 8.25
N THR A 188 12.72 -14.86 8.88
CA THR A 188 13.72 -13.81 9.22
C THR A 188 14.27 -13.14 7.96
N ASN A 189 14.56 -13.91 6.89
CA ASN A 189 15.07 -13.33 5.65
C ASN A 189 13.99 -12.57 4.86
N LEU A 190 12.73 -13.00 4.92
CA LEU A 190 11.60 -12.24 4.37
C LEU A 190 11.46 -10.88 5.07
N GLU A 191 11.50 -10.85 6.41
CA GLU A 191 11.46 -9.60 7.19
C GLU A 191 12.64 -8.69 6.86
N LYS A 192 13.86 -9.25 6.79
CA LYS A 192 15.06 -8.52 6.40
C LYS A 192 14.94 -7.92 4.99
N SER A 193 14.40 -8.68 4.04
CA SER A 193 14.17 -8.20 2.67
C SER A 193 13.21 -7.01 2.65
N LEU A 194 12.08 -7.13 3.34
CA LEU A 194 11.08 -6.05 3.41
C LEU A 194 11.58 -4.82 4.17
N ALA A 195 12.32 -5.00 5.27
CA ALA A 195 12.95 -3.90 6.03
C ALA A 195 14.02 -3.16 5.21
N ALA A 196 14.68 -3.88 4.29
CA ALA A 196 15.59 -3.31 3.28
C ALA A 196 14.84 -2.77 2.05
N ASN A 197 13.52 -2.62 2.13
CA ASN A 197 12.65 -2.08 1.07
C ASN A 197 12.73 -2.89 -0.26
N LYS A 198 12.96 -4.21 -0.17
CA LYS A 198 12.95 -5.18 -1.28
C LYS A 198 11.65 -5.99 -1.24
N PRO A 199 10.58 -5.53 -1.92
CA PRO A 199 9.21 -6.06 -1.75
C PRO A 199 8.97 -7.39 -2.47
N LYS A 200 9.89 -7.82 -3.33
CA LYS A 200 9.80 -9.08 -4.08
C LYS A 200 10.87 -10.03 -3.52
N ALA A 201 10.44 -11.21 -3.09
CA ALA A 201 11.31 -12.24 -2.58
C ALA A 201 10.85 -13.62 -3.10
N LEU A 202 11.80 -14.54 -3.24
CA LEU A 202 11.57 -15.94 -3.57
C LEU A 202 12.13 -16.79 -2.44
N ILE A 203 11.29 -17.68 -1.90
CA ILE A 203 11.69 -18.63 -0.86
C ILE A 203 11.58 -20.03 -1.44
N GLN A 204 12.70 -20.74 -1.50
CA GLN A 204 12.75 -22.13 -1.95
C GLN A 204 12.77 -23.06 -0.75
N MET A 205 11.78 -23.95 -0.68
CA MET A 205 11.57 -24.88 0.42
C MET A 205 11.14 -26.23 -0.11
N ALA A 206 11.73 -27.31 0.42
CA ALA A 206 11.39 -28.68 0.05
C ALA A 206 9.91 -28.99 0.37
N THR A 207 9.32 -29.96 -0.34
CA THR A 207 8.00 -30.49 0.03
C THR A 207 8.06 -31.14 1.41
N GLY A 208 7.02 -30.95 2.22
CA GLY A 208 7.00 -31.40 3.62
C GLY A 208 7.73 -30.51 4.63
N SER A 209 8.50 -29.49 4.20
CA SER A 209 9.23 -28.59 5.12
C SER A 209 8.36 -27.54 5.84
N GLY A 210 7.03 -27.61 5.69
CA GLY A 210 6.08 -26.70 6.32
C GLY A 210 5.95 -25.34 5.63
N LYS A 211 5.93 -25.31 4.28
CA LYS A 211 5.75 -24.08 3.48
C LYS A 211 4.54 -23.26 3.91
N THR A 212 3.36 -23.88 3.94
CA THR A 212 2.11 -23.19 4.29
C THR A 212 2.14 -22.64 5.71
N PHE A 213 2.59 -23.45 6.67
CA PHE A 213 2.75 -23.00 8.06
C PHE A 213 3.71 -21.81 8.19
N THR A 214 4.81 -21.82 7.44
CA THR A 214 5.78 -20.72 7.38
C THR A 214 5.14 -19.46 6.81
N SER A 215 4.39 -19.58 5.71
CA SER A 215 3.68 -18.47 5.09
C SER A 215 2.61 -17.88 6.02
N ILE A 216 1.83 -18.72 6.71
CA ILE A 216 0.82 -18.28 7.68
C ILE A 216 1.49 -17.53 8.83
N GLY A 217 2.57 -18.07 9.41
CA GLY A 217 3.31 -17.40 10.49
C GLY A 217 3.90 -16.05 10.07
N PHE A 218 4.42 -15.94 8.85
CA PHE A 218 4.88 -14.67 8.31
C PHE A 218 3.72 -13.68 8.09
N ILE A 219 2.62 -14.12 7.49
CA ILE A 219 1.43 -13.29 7.24
C ILE A 219 0.81 -12.80 8.55
N TYR A 220 0.73 -13.66 9.56
CA TYR A 220 0.27 -13.30 10.89
C TYR A 220 1.07 -12.12 11.44
N ARG A 221 2.40 -12.18 11.30
CA ARG A 221 3.31 -11.10 11.75
C ARG A 221 3.16 -9.83 10.92
N LEU A 222 2.96 -9.93 9.60
CA LEU A 222 2.68 -8.78 8.76
C LEU A 222 1.38 -8.06 9.16
N ILE A 223 0.33 -8.82 9.49
CA ILE A 223 -0.96 -8.26 9.92
C ILE A 223 -0.83 -7.64 11.32
N LYS A 224 -0.27 -8.40 12.28
CA LYS A 224 -0.21 -7.99 13.69
C LYS A 224 0.77 -6.85 13.96
N PHE A 225 1.92 -6.85 13.31
CA PHE A 225 3.01 -5.88 13.59
C PHE A 225 3.35 -5.01 12.39
N GLY A 226 3.35 -5.60 11.18
CA GLY A 226 3.67 -4.88 9.94
C GLY A 226 2.59 -3.89 9.48
N GLY A 227 1.38 -3.95 10.03
CA GLY A 227 0.25 -3.10 9.63
C GLY A 227 -0.38 -3.51 8.29
N ALA A 228 -0.16 -4.75 7.83
CA ALA A 228 -0.79 -5.26 6.62
C ALA A 228 -2.32 -5.33 6.79
N ARG A 229 -3.04 -4.58 5.96
CA ARG A 229 -4.50 -4.45 6.05
C ARG A 229 -5.25 -5.63 5.45
N ARG A 230 -4.71 -6.18 4.36
CA ARG A 230 -5.24 -7.33 3.63
C ARG A 230 -4.10 -8.03 2.91
N VAL A 231 -4.12 -9.36 2.92
CA VAL A 231 -3.18 -10.23 2.21
C VAL A 231 -3.95 -11.09 1.23
N LEU A 232 -3.54 -11.08 -0.04
CA LEU A 232 -4.01 -12.02 -1.05
C LEU A 232 -3.09 -13.25 -1.04
N PHE A 233 -3.64 -14.41 -0.76
CA PHE A 233 -2.93 -15.69 -0.76
C PHE A 233 -3.37 -16.51 -1.97
N LEU A 234 -2.45 -16.71 -2.93
CA LEU A 234 -2.76 -17.40 -4.17
C LEU A 234 -2.38 -18.88 -4.10
N VAL A 235 -3.26 -19.73 -4.61
CA VAL A 235 -3.05 -21.18 -4.72
C VAL A 235 -3.38 -21.67 -6.12
N ASP A 236 -2.83 -22.82 -6.49
CA ASP A 236 -2.99 -23.40 -7.82
C ASP A 236 -4.42 -23.92 -8.07
N ARG A 237 -5.05 -24.58 -7.09
CA ARG A 237 -6.36 -25.28 -7.27
C ARG A 237 -7.30 -25.11 -6.08
N GLY A 238 -8.60 -25.19 -6.30
CA GLY A 238 -9.62 -25.00 -5.26
C GLY A 238 -9.57 -25.95 -4.06
N ASN A 239 -9.11 -27.19 -4.26
CA ASN A 239 -8.88 -28.10 -3.13
C ASN A 239 -7.75 -27.59 -2.21
N LEU A 240 -6.68 -27.04 -2.78
CA LEU A 240 -5.60 -26.40 -2.03
C LEU A 240 -6.11 -25.14 -1.34
N ALA A 241 -7.04 -24.38 -1.94
CA ALA A 241 -7.63 -23.20 -1.32
C ALA A 241 -8.40 -23.56 -0.04
N ARG A 242 -9.24 -24.60 -0.10
CA ARG A 242 -9.97 -25.12 1.07
C ARG A 242 -9.03 -25.65 2.16
N GLN A 243 -7.99 -26.38 1.78
CA GLN A 243 -6.99 -26.88 2.72
C GLN A 243 -6.24 -25.71 3.39
N THR A 244 -5.80 -24.74 2.59
CA THR A 244 -5.08 -23.55 3.06
C THR A 244 -5.94 -22.77 4.06
N LYS A 245 -7.24 -22.58 3.76
CA LYS A 245 -8.15 -21.93 4.70
C LYS A 245 -8.22 -22.66 6.04
N LYS A 246 -8.33 -23.99 6.02
CA LYS A 246 -8.32 -24.80 7.25
C LYS A 246 -7.01 -24.63 8.03
N GLU A 247 -5.87 -24.58 7.34
CA GLU A 247 -4.57 -24.36 7.97
C GLU A 247 -4.43 -22.97 8.58
N PHE A 248 -4.94 -21.92 7.91
CA PHE A 248 -5.08 -20.59 8.51
C PHE A 248 -5.97 -20.67 9.76
N ASP A 249 -7.22 -21.12 9.63
CA ASP A 249 -8.19 -21.16 10.74
C ASP A 249 -7.64 -21.93 11.96
N ALA A 250 -6.82 -22.95 11.76
CA ALA A 250 -6.23 -23.77 12.81
C ALA A 250 -4.90 -23.24 13.39
N TYR A 251 -4.26 -22.23 12.77
CA TYR A 251 -2.96 -21.74 13.21
C TYR A 251 -3.06 -21.09 14.60
N ALA A 252 -2.37 -21.67 15.58
CA ALA A 252 -2.34 -21.15 16.94
C ALA A 252 -1.42 -19.94 17.06
N SER A 253 -1.95 -18.83 17.58
CA SER A 253 -1.20 -17.60 17.80
C SER A 253 -0.03 -17.81 18.77
N PRO A 254 1.18 -17.30 18.45
CA PRO A 254 2.27 -17.24 19.41
C PRO A 254 2.12 -16.20 20.53
N TYR A 255 1.06 -15.37 20.49
CA TYR A 255 0.97 -14.16 21.31
C TYR A 255 -0.31 -14.06 22.15
N ASN A 256 -1.30 -14.91 21.92
CA ASN A 256 -2.55 -14.96 22.66
C ASN A 256 -3.17 -16.36 22.53
N ASN A 257 -4.32 -16.57 23.17
CA ASN A 257 -5.00 -17.87 23.17
C ASN A 257 -5.93 -18.09 21.96
N TYR A 258 -5.95 -17.18 20.99
CA TYR A 258 -6.77 -17.31 19.78
C TYR A 258 -6.02 -18.05 18.68
N LYS A 259 -6.76 -18.76 17.84
CA LYS A 259 -6.29 -19.18 16.52
C LYS A 259 -6.40 -18.01 15.55
N PHE A 260 -5.68 -18.10 14.43
CA PHE A 260 -5.69 -17.06 13.40
C PHE A 260 -7.12 -16.76 12.93
N GLY A 261 -7.93 -17.78 12.62
CA GLY A 261 -9.31 -17.60 12.13
C GLY A 261 -10.27 -17.01 13.16
N GLU A 262 -9.89 -17.04 14.45
CA GLU A 262 -10.64 -16.42 15.54
C GLU A 262 -10.23 -14.95 15.74
N GLU A 263 -8.95 -14.62 15.49
CA GLU A 263 -8.41 -13.25 15.59
C GLU A 263 -8.67 -12.42 14.32
N TYR A 264 -8.63 -13.07 13.16
CA TYR A 264 -8.69 -12.41 11.85
C TYR A 264 -9.58 -13.19 10.89
N ILE A 265 -10.45 -12.46 10.17
CA ILE A 265 -11.30 -13.05 9.14
C ILE A 265 -10.43 -13.52 7.96
N VAL A 266 -10.57 -14.81 7.63
CA VAL A 266 -9.94 -15.49 6.49
C VAL A 266 -11.03 -15.88 5.50
N GLN A 267 -11.07 -15.21 4.36
CA GLN A 267 -12.02 -15.49 3.30
C GLN A 267 -11.40 -16.45 2.28
N HIS A 268 -12.14 -17.50 1.90
CA HIS A 268 -11.90 -18.20 0.64
C HIS A 268 -12.77 -17.53 -0.42
N LEU A 269 -12.13 -16.92 -1.42
CA LEU A 269 -12.85 -16.16 -2.45
C LEU A 269 -13.53 -17.10 -3.42
N GLN A 270 -14.84 -17.27 -3.25
CA GLN A 270 -15.72 -18.01 -4.15
C GLN A 270 -16.62 -16.99 -4.86
N GLY A 271 -16.30 -16.67 -6.11
CA GLY A 271 -16.97 -15.61 -6.88
C GLY A 271 -16.32 -14.22 -6.77
N GLY A 272 -17.04 -13.17 -7.17
CA GLY A 272 -16.50 -11.81 -7.30
C GLY A 272 -16.58 -10.91 -6.05
N HIS A 273 -17.13 -11.40 -4.93
CA HIS A 273 -17.34 -10.58 -3.74
C HIS A 273 -16.20 -10.74 -2.72
N ILE A 274 -15.56 -9.64 -2.37
CA ILE A 274 -14.51 -9.59 -1.34
C ILE A 274 -15.11 -9.03 -0.04
N ASP A 275 -15.00 -9.79 1.04
CA ASP A 275 -15.34 -9.30 2.37
C ASP A 275 -14.36 -8.18 2.77
N THR A 276 -14.90 -6.98 2.97
CA THR A 276 -14.11 -5.79 3.30
C THR A 276 -13.39 -5.90 4.66
N SER A 277 -13.88 -6.76 5.55
CA SER A 277 -13.30 -7.03 6.87
C SER A 277 -12.26 -8.14 6.85
N ALA A 278 -12.20 -8.95 5.78
CA ALA A 278 -11.21 -10.01 5.65
C ALA A 278 -9.77 -9.47 5.62
N ARG A 279 -8.93 -10.04 6.50
CA ARG A 279 -7.49 -9.77 6.56
C ARG A 279 -6.69 -10.66 5.61
N VAL A 280 -7.19 -11.86 5.35
CA VAL A 280 -6.61 -12.77 4.37
C VAL A 280 -7.70 -13.20 3.40
N VAL A 281 -7.40 -13.11 2.11
CA VAL A 281 -8.25 -13.60 1.04
C VAL A 281 -7.48 -14.66 0.28
N ILE A 282 -7.97 -15.89 0.30
CA ILE A 282 -7.38 -17.03 -0.40
C ILE A 282 -8.09 -17.15 -1.74
N CYS A 283 -7.34 -17.18 -2.83
CA CYS A 283 -7.88 -17.21 -4.19
C CYS A 283 -7.07 -18.16 -5.08
N GLU A 284 -7.75 -18.78 -6.04
CA GLU A 284 -7.12 -19.58 -7.08
C GLU A 284 -6.48 -18.65 -8.12
N VAL A 285 -5.28 -18.99 -8.61
CA VAL A 285 -4.53 -18.14 -9.55
C VAL A 285 -5.36 -17.84 -10.81
N GLU A 286 -6.00 -18.85 -11.39
CA GLU A 286 -6.83 -18.66 -12.60
C GLU A 286 -8.02 -17.74 -12.36
N ALA A 287 -8.69 -17.88 -11.21
CA ALA A 287 -9.82 -17.03 -10.85
C ALA A 287 -9.38 -15.55 -10.68
N ALA A 288 -8.21 -15.32 -10.06
CA ALA A 288 -7.65 -13.98 -9.92
C ALA A 288 -7.29 -13.35 -11.27
N ILE A 289 -6.72 -14.14 -12.20
CA ILE A 289 -6.40 -13.69 -13.55
C ILE A 289 -7.67 -13.29 -14.30
N ASN A 290 -8.69 -14.15 -14.28
CA ASN A 290 -9.95 -13.91 -14.98
C ASN A 290 -10.67 -12.65 -14.45
N ALA A 291 -10.71 -12.45 -13.13
CA ALA A 291 -11.28 -11.25 -12.53
C ALA A 291 -10.55 -9.97 -12.96
N ASN A 292 -9.22 -10.02 -13.06
CA ASN A 292 -8.42 -8.88 -13.51
C ASN A 292 -8.63 -8.58 -15.01
N LEU A 293 -8.71 -9.61 -15.85
CA LEU A 293 -8.99 -9.47 -17.28
C LEU A 293 -10.38 -8.85 -17.53
N GLN A 294 -11.41 -9.31 -16.82
CA GLN A 294 -12.76 -8.75 -16.92
C GLN A 294 -12.78 -7.27 -16.53
N ARG A 295 -12.06 -6.89 -15.46
CA ARG A 295 -11.98 -5.49 -15.02
C ARG A 295 -11.19 -4.62 -16.01
N ALA A 296 -10.13 -5.14 -16.61
CA ALA A 296 -9.37 -4.44 -17.64
C ALA A 296 -10.19 -4.21 -18.93
N GLN A 297 -11.09 -5.15 -19.28
CA GLN A 297 -12.02 -4.98 -20.39
C GLN A 297 -13.12 -3.96 -20.09
N ALA A 298 -13.61 -3.87 -18.84
CA ALA A 298 -14.62 -2.90 -18.43
C ALA A 298 -14.10 -1.44 -18.32
N LEU A 299 -12.77 -1.26 -18.30
CA LEU A 299 -12.11 0.05 -18.25
C LEU A 299 -11.62 0.55 -19.62
N ARG A 300 -11.85 -0.22 -20.69
CA ARG A 300 -11.58 0.16 -22.09
C ARG A 300 -12.88 0.55 -22.79
#